data_AF-A0A0C3DNG0-F1
#
_entry.id   AF-A0A0C3DNG0-F1
#
_cell.length_a   1.000
_cell.length_b   1.000
_cell.length_c   1.000
_cell.angle_alpha   90.00
_cell.angle_beta   90.00
_cell.angle_gamma   90.00
#
_symmetry.space_group_name_H-M   'P 1'
#
loop_
_entity.id
_entity.type
_entity.pdbx_description
1 polymer ?
#
loop_
_entity_poly.entity_id
_entity_poly.type
_entity_poly.pdbx_seq_one_letter_code
_entity_poly.pdbx_strand_id
1 'polypeptide(L)'
;MKWHSEFLPCWFQYIATVDNIWSLTHLEHLTTAQAIWNCKMLDIPHTLALTDKPAFCLLKQRMYEWCSGMGDRAVKAIAAFFDQYKEFSSPEVCAGYTTWAVPEPKEHVNQHGWKILVPPQLYPYMWQTVDESNPEDMVCYICWY
;
A
#
# COMPACT_ATOMS: atom_id res chain seq x y z
N MET A 1 -20.56 -9.93 4.16
CA MET A 1 -20.17 -10.00 5.58
C MET A 1 -19.40 -8.72 5.92
N LYS A 2 -19.81 -7.97 6.97
CA LYS A 2 -19.24 -6.65 7.33
C LYS A 2 -17.72 -6.64 7.48
N TRP A 3 -17.13 -7.77 7.88
CA TRP A 3 -15.68 -7.96 7.93
C TRP A 3 -14.98 -7.64 6.60
N HIS A 4 -15.48 -8.19 5.50
CA HIS A 4 -14.87 -8.01 4.18
C HIS A 4 -15.23 -6.67 3.54
N SER A 5 -16.47 -6.20 3.71
CA SER A 5 -16.98 -5.03 3.01
C SER A 5 -16.76 -3.70 3.75
N GLU A 6 -16.50 -3.73 5.06
CA GLU A 6 -16.39 -2.51 5.88
C GLU A 6 -15.11 -2.47 6.72
N PHE A 7 -14.82 -3.56 7.46
CA PHE A 7 -13.67 -3.58 8.37
C PHE A 7 -12.34 -3.64 7.61
N LEU A 8 -12.15 -4.63 6.73
CA LEU A 8 -10.90 -4.83 6.00
C LEU A 8 -10.49 -3.63 5.12
N PRO A 9 -11.40 -2.97 4.37
CA PRO A 9 -11.04 -1.78 3.59
C PRO A 9 -10.49 -0.64 4.46
N CYS A 10 -11.15 -0.32 5.59
CA CYS A 10 -10.66 0.70 6.52
C CYS A 10 -9.31 0.30 7.14
N TRP A 11 -9.13 -0.98 7.44
CA TRP A 11 -7.86 -1.50 7.92
C TRP A 11 -6.73 -1.35 6.88
N PHE A 12 -6.98 -1.69 5.62
CA PHE A 12 -5.98 -1.55 4.55
C PHE A 12 -5.64 -0.08 4.28
N GLN A 13 -6.61 0.82 4.34
CA GLN A 13 -6.37 2.26 4.26
C GLN A 13 -5.43 2.74 5.38
N TYR A 14 -5.65 2.28 6.62
CA TYR A 14 -4.74 2.59 7.72
C TYR A 14 -3.35 1.99 7.50
N ILE A 15 -3.26 0.71 7.11
CA ILE A 15 -1.96 0.06 6.90
C ILE A 15 -1.17 0.73 5.78
N ALA A 16 -1.83 1.25 4.74
CA ALA A 16 -1.16 2.00 3.68
C ALA A 16 -0.45 3.27 4.18
N THR A 17 -0.80 3.80 5.36
CA THR A 17 -0.15 4.97 5.97
C THR A 17 0.95 4.61 6.97
N VAL A 18 1.21 3.33 7.21
CA VAL A 18 2.19 2.87 8.20
C VAL A 18 3.55 2.65 7.52
N ASP A 19 4.62 3.23 8.09
CA ASP A 19 5.98 3.13 7.56
C ASP A 19 6.48 1.68 7.41
N ASN A 20 6.14 0.82 8.37
CA ASN A 20 6.49 -0.59 8.36
C ASN A 20 5.25 -1.48 8.52
N ILE A 21 4.58 -1.74 7.40
CA ILE A 21 3.41 -2.60 7.31
C ILE A 21 3.67 -4.05 7.77
N TRP A 22 4.92 -4.48 7.85
CA TRP A 22 5.27 -5.85 8.25
C TRP A 22 5.36 -6.02 9.78
N SER A 23 5.46 -4.91 10.53
CA SER A 23 5.65 -4.89 11.98
C SER A 23 4.37 -4.54 12.74
N LEU A 24 3.39 -5.45 12.76
CA LEU A 24 2.13 -5.27 13.51
C LEU A 24 2.22 -5.51 15.02
N THR A 25 3.41 -5.63 15.59
CA THR A 25 3.60 -5.90 17.02
C THR A 25 3.40 -4.67 17.89
N HIS A 26 3.30 -3.47 17.29
CA HIS A 26 3.07 -2.23 18.03
C HIS A 26 1.63 -2.12 18.53
N LEU A 27 1.49 -1.69 19.79
CA LEU A 27 0.20 -1.51 20.47
C LEU A 27 -0.71 -0.49 19.76
N GLU A 28 -0.12 0.46 19.03
CA GLU A 28 -0.85 1.45 18.23
C GLU A 28 -1.69 0.78 17.14
N HIS A 29 -1.15 -0.21 16.43
CA HIS A 29 -1.90 -0.93 15.39
C HIS A 29 -3.08 -1.69 15.98
N LEU A 30 -2.90 -2.29 17.17
CA LEU A 30 -4.00 -2.95 17.89
C LEU A 30 -5.08 -1.94 18.29
N THR A 31 -4.67 -0.79 18.82
CA THR A 31 -5.59 0.28 19.23
C THR A 31 -6.42 0.78 18.05
N THR A 32 -5.77 1.02 16.91
CA THR A 32 -6.44 1.45 15.68
C THR A 32 -7.36 0.36 15.12
N ALA A 33 -6.91 -0.89 15.08
CA ALA A 33 -7.75 -2.02 14.67
C ALA A 33 -9.01 -2.14 15.54
N GLN A 34 -8.85 -1.97 16.86
CA GLN A 34 -9.97 -2.01 17.80
C GLN A 34 -10.93 -0.83 17.60
N ALA A 35 -10.42 0.36 17.31
CA ALA A 35 -11.26 1.52 16.99
C ALA A 35 -12.07 1.32 15.71
N ILE A 36 -11.44 0.79 14.65
CA ILE A 36 -12.13 0.42 13.40
C ILE A 36 -13.19 -0.66 13.68
N TRP A 37 -12.86 -1.67 14.50
CA TRP A 37 -13.80 -2.73 14.87
C TRP A 37 -15.02 -2.14 15.58
N ASN A 38 -14.81 -1.33 16.61
CA ASN A 38 -15.89 -0.70 17.36
C ASN A 38 -16.76 0.20 16.49
N CYS A 39 -16.21 0.79 15.43
CA CYS A 39 -16.94 1.64 14.50
C CYS A 39 -17.76 0.83 13.48
N LYS A 40 -17.18 -0.23 12.89
CA LYS A 40 -17.76 -0.96 11.75
C LYS A 40 -18.51 -2.23 12.13
N MET A 41 -18.22 -2.77 13.32
CA MET A 41 -18.72 -4.06 13.80
C MET A 41 -19.55 -3.91 15.07
N LEU A 42 -20.40 -2.87 15.14
CA LEU A 42 -21.21 -2.53 16.30
C LEU A 42 -22.05 -3.70 16.85
N ASP A 43 -22.51 -4.58 15.96
CA ASP A 43 -23.35 -5.72 16.32
C ASP A 43 -22.57 -6.92 16.89
N ILE A 44 -21.23 -6.90 16.84
CA ILE A 44 -20.36 -8.00 17.24
C ILE A 44 -19.33 -7.47 18.25
N PRO A 45 -19.65 -7.48 19.56
CA PRO A 45 -18.70 -7.10 20.59
C PRO A 45 -17.49 -8.03 20.58
N HIS A 46 -16.31 -7.48 20.31
CA HIS A 46 -15.07 -8.25 20.32
C HIS A 46 -13.88 -7.38 20.74
N THR A 47 -12.98 -7.97 21.52
CA THR A 47 -11.72 -7.35 21.92
C THR A 47 -10.56 -8.05 21.25
N LEU A 48 -9.94 -7.34 20.30
CA LEU A 48 -8.72 -7.74 19.61
C LEU A 48 -7.55 -7.79 20.61
N ALA A 49 -6.60 -8.68 20.36
CA ALA A 49 -5.35 -8.77 21.11
C ALA A 49 -4.21 -9.15 20.16
N LEU A 50 -3.00 -8.64 20.42
CA LEU A 50 -1.80 -8.85 19.58
C LEU A 50 -1.38 -10.32 19.49
N THR A 51 -1.50 -11.06 20.59
CA THR A 51 -1.07 -12.46 20.72
C THR A 51 -2.24 -13.41 20.93
N ASP A 52 -2.15 -14.58 20.32
CA ASP A 52 -2.97 -15.79 20.56
C ASP A 52 -4.49 -15.66 20.37
N LYS A 53 -4.96 -14.60 19.70
CA LYS A 53 -6.37 -14.48 19.29
C LYS A 53 -6.55 -14.67 17.78
N PRO A 54 -7.44 -15.61 17.35
CA PRO A 54 -7.69 -15.89 15.94
C PRO A 54 -8.00 -14.66 15.09
N ALA A 55 -8.72 -13.67 15.64
CA ALA A 55 -9.13 -12.47 14.89
C ALA A 55 -7.93 -11.61 14.44
N PHE A 56 -6.92 -11.44 15.29
CA PHE A 56 -5.74 -10.63 14.94
C PHE A 56 -4.78 -11.40 14.02
N CYS A 57 -4.67 -12.73 14.20
CA CYS A 57 -3.94 -13.59 13.26
C CYS A 57 -4.54 -13.53 11.85
N LEU A 58 -5.88 -13.60 11.73
CA LEU A 58 -6.57 -13.47 10.46
C LEU A 58 -6.38 -12.07 9.86
N LEU A 59 -6.40 -11.02 10.67
CA LEU A 59 -6.14 -9.66 10.21
C LEU A 59 -4.74 -9.52 9.61
N LYS A 60 -3.73 -10.05 10.30
CA LYS A 60 -2.34 -10.11 9.83
C LYS A 60 -2.21 -10.89 8.52
N GLN A 61 -2.84 -12.05 8.43
CA GLN A 61 -2.86 -12.84 7.20
C GLN A 61 -3.48 -12.07 6.03
N ARG A 62 -4.65 -11.45 6.22
CA ARG A 62 -5.33 -10.67 5.16
C ARG A 62 -4.52 -9.48 4.71
N MET A 63 -3.82 -8.82 5.62
CA MET A 63 -2.90 -7.74 5.26
C MET A 63 -1.74 -8.25 4.40
N TYR A 64 -1.12 -9.37 4.75
CA TYR A 64 -0.05 -9.95 3.94
C TYR A 64 -0.52 -10.41 2.57
N GLU A 65 -1.68 -11.05 2.48
CA GLU A 65 -2.31 -11.41 1.20
C GLU A 65 -2.58 -10.17 0.34
N TRP A 66 -3.10 -9.10 0.95
CA TRP A 66 -3.36 -7.84 0.26
C TRP A 66 -2.06 -7.18 -0.24
N CYS A 67 -1.03 -7.08 0.61
CA CYS A 67 0.27 -6.52 0.24
C CYS A 67 0.94 -7.33 -0.89
N SER A 68 0.91 -8.66 -0.79
CA SER A 68 1.44 -9.55 -1.82
C SER A 68 0.67 -9.43 -3.14
N GLY A 69 -0.67 -9.37 -3.07
CA GLY A 69 -1.53 -9.20 -4.23
C GLY A 69 -1.31 -7.87 -4.94
N MET A 70 -1.10 -6.78 -4.20
CA MET A 70 -0.72 -5.49 -4.78
C MET A 70 0.63 -5.56 -5.49
N GLY A 71 1.64 -6.16 -4.86
CA GLY A 71 2.97 -6.32 -5.47
C GLY A 71 2.92 -7.11 -6.77
N ASP A 72 2.23 -8.25 -6.78
CA ASP A 72 2.04 -9.06 -8.00
C ASP A 72 1.32 -8.29 -9.12
N ARG A 73 0.25 -7.56 -8.78
CA ARG A 73 -0.48 -6.74 -9.76
C ARG A 73 0.36 -5.59 -10.30
N ALA A 74 1.13 -4.92 -9.45
CA ALA A 74 2.03 -3.84 -9.87
C ALA A 74 3.10 -4.34 -10.83
N VAL A 75 3.72 -5.49 -10.54
CA VAL A 75 4.70 -6.14 -11.44
C VAL A 75 4.07 -6.48 -12.79
N LYS A 76 2.86 -7.07 -12.80
CA LYS A 76 2.14 -7.38 -14.03
C LYS A 76 1.76 -6.14 -14.83
N ALA A 77 1.33 -5.07 -14.16
CA ALA A 77 0.99 -3.81 -14.80
C ALA A 77 2.22 -3.16 -15.46
N ILE A 78 3.37 -3.15 -14.76
CA ILE A 78 4.64 -2.65 -15.31
C ILE A 78 5.09 -3.49 -16.51
N ALA A 79 5.01 -4.82 -16.42
CA ALA A 79 5.34 -5.71 -17.54
C ALA A 79 4.45 -5.43 -18.76
N ALA A 80 3.13 -5.34 -18.55
CA ALA A 80 2.17 -5.02 -19.61
C ALA A 80 2.38 -3.62 -20.20
N PHE A 81 2.85 -2.66 -19.42
CA PHE A 81 3.26 -1.34 -19.92
C PHE A 81 4.48 -1.45 -20.83
N PHE A 82 5.53 -2.16 -20.41
CA PHE A 82 6.73 -2.33 -21.24
C PHE A 82 6.45 -3.08 -22.55
N ASP A 83 5.58 -4.10 -22.52
CA ASP A 83 5.21 -4.87 -23.72
C ASP A 83 4.51 -4.02 -24.80
N GLN A 84 3.95 -2.85 -24.45
CA GLN A 84 3.28 -1.96 -25.40
C GLN A 84 4.24 -1.15 -26.28
N TYR A 85 5.50 -0.98 -25.86
CA TYR A 85 6.45 -0.08 -26.53
C TYR A 85 7.71 -0.81 -26.95
N LYS A 86 8.12 -0.64 -28.22
CA LYS A 86 9.31 -1.30 -28.78
C LYS A 86 10.60 -0.78 -28.16
N GLU A 87 10.55 0.41 -27.57
CA GLU A 87 11.64 1.08 -26.88
C GLU A 87 12.07 0.31 -25.62
N PHE A 88 11.16 -0.44 -24.99
CA PHE A 88 11.43 -1.28 -23.83
C PHE A 88 11.80 -2.72 -24.23
N SER A 89 12.56 -2.89 -25.32
CA SER A 89 12.90 -4.21 -25.88
C SER A 89 13.98 -4.97 -25.11
N SER A 90 14.64 -4.36 -24.12
CA SER A 90 15.70 -5.01 -23.35
C SER A 90 15.53 -4.80 -21.84
N PRO A 91 15.94 -5.78 -21.02
CA PRO A 91 15.91 -5.66 -19.56
C PRO A 91 16.66 -4.44 -19.03
N GLU A 92 17.76 -4.04 -19.67
CA GLU A 92 18.56 -2.88 -19.29
C GLU A 92 17.79 -1.57 -19.46
N VAL A 93 17.02 -1.43 -20.54
CA VAL A 93 16.19 -0.25 -20.78
C VAL A 93 15.03 -0.20 -19.79
N CYS A 94 14.36 -1.33 -19.55
CA CYS A 94 13.31 -1.43 -18.54
C CYS A 94 13.82 -1.10 -17.13
N ALA A 95 15.01 -1.60 -16.76
CA ALA A 95 15.64 -1.32 -15.47
C ALA A 95 16.03 0.16 -15.34
N GLY A 96 16.60 0.75 -16.40
CA GLY A 96 16.93 2.18 -16.45
C GLY A 96 15.69 3.06 -16.29
N TYR A 97 14.62 2.75 -17.00
CA TYR A 97 13.34 3.44 -16.87
C TYR A 97 12.75 3.29 -15.46
N THR A 98 12.73 2.08 -14.91
CA THR A 98 12.18 1.82 -13.58
C THR A 98 12.95 2.60 -12.51
N THR A 99 14.29 2.66 -12.62
CA THR A 99 15.15 3.43 -11.71
C THR A 99 14.85 4.93 -11.79
N TRP A 100 14.59 5.45 -12.98
CA TRP A 100 14.22 6.85 -13.21
C TRP A 100 12.79 7.17 -12.73
N ALA A 101 11.82 6.30 -13.04
CA ALA A 101 10.40 6.52 -12.76
C ALA A 101 10.03 6.28 -11.28
N VAL A 102 10.72 5.35 -10.63
CA VAL A 102 10.51 4.98 -9.22
C VAL A 102 11.84 5.07 -8.46
N PRO A 103 12.34 6.30 -8.20
CA PRO A 103 13.60 6.48 -7.50
C PRO A 103 13.49 5.97 -6.05
N GLU A 104 14.58 5.36 -5.56
CA GLU A 104 14.62 4.88 -4.18
C GLU A 104 14.36 6.02 -3.19
N PRO A 105 13.50 5.81 -2.17
CA PRO A 105 13.29 6.78 -1.12
C PRO A 105 14.59 6.97 -0.31
N LYS A 106 14.83 8.19 0.16
CA LYS A 106 16.00 8.48 1.00
C LYS A 106 15.77 7.96 2.40
N GLU A 107 16.71 7.20 2.94
CA GLU A 107 16.70 6.83 4.36
C GLU A 107 17.17 8.01 5.23
N HIS A 108 16.37 8.37 6.23
CA HIS A 108 16.72 9.32 7.29
C HIS A 108 16.59 8.65 8.65
N VAL A 109 17.50 8.93 9.58
CA VAL A 109 17.38 8.47 10.96
C VAL A 109 16.74 9.58 11.79
N ASN A 110 15.61 9.29 12.43
CA ASN A 110 14.93 10.27 13.28
C ASN A 110 15.62 10.41 14.66
N GLN A 111 15.15 11.36 15.47
CA GLN A 111 15.67 11.62 16.82
C GLN A 111 15.60 10.42 17.79
N HIS A 112 14.83 9.38 17.44
CA HIS A 112 14.69 8.14 18.21
C HIS A 112 15.54 6.99 17.65
N GLY A 113 16.39 7.25 16.63
CA GLY A 113 17.22 6.24 16.00
C GLY A 113 16.49 5.37 14.98
N TRP A 114 15.25 5.69 14.60
CA TRP A 114 14.48 4.91 13.62
C TRP A 114 14.77 5.38 12.21
N LYS A 115 14.93 4.42 11.28
CA LYS A 115 14.98 4.68 9.85
C LYS A 115 13.59 5.07 9.36
N ILE A 116 13.48 6.26 8.79
CA ILE A 116 12.31 6.77 8.08
C ILE A 116 12.67 6.87 6.60
N LEU A 117 11.81 6.35 5.74
CA LEU A 117 11.93 6.54 4.30
C LEU A 117 11.28 7.88 3.93
N VAL A 118 12.09 8.83 3.47
CA VAL A 118 11.60 10.10 2.95
C VAL A 118 11.34 9.92 1.46
N PRO A 119 10.07 10.02 1.01
CA PRO A 119 9.76 9.94 -0.40
C PRO A 119 10.49 11.05 -1.17
N PRO A 120 10.94 10.78 -2.41
CA PRO A 120 11.43 11.81 -3.32
C PRO A 120 10.43 12.98 -3.41
N GLN A 121 10.92 14.22 -3.29
CA GLN A 121 10.07 15.42 -3.35
C GLN A 121 9.38 15.62 -4.72
N LEU A 122 9.86 14.94 -5.76
CA LEU A 122 9.35 15.02 -7.12
C LEU A 122 8.98 13.62 -7.59
N TYR A 123 7.69 13.30 -7.51
CA TYR A 123 7.07 12.28 -8.33
C TYR A 123 6.35 13.00 -9.48
N PRO A 124 7.03 13.31 -10.59
CA PRO A 124 6.40 14.07 -11.67
C PRO A 124 5.18 13.36 -12.28
N TYR A 125 5.01 12.04 -12.12
CA TYR A 125 3.94 11.30 -12.81
C TYR A 125 3.01 10.48 -11.92
N MET A 126 3.41 10.10 -10.70
CA MET A 126 2.52 9.33 -9.81
C MET A 126 1.49 10.19 -9.06
N TRP A 127 1.70 11.51 -9.01
CA TRP A 127 0.89 12.45 -8.22
C TRP A 127 0.59 13.77 -8.92
N GLN A 128 0.81 13.88 -10.24
CA GLN A 128 0.24 15.01 -10.97
C GLN A 128 -1.29 14.93 -10.86
N THR A 129 -1.91 16.02 -10.40
CA THR A 129 -3.36 16.21 -10.50
C THR A 129 -3.72 16.03 -11.97
N VAL A 130 -4.40 14.93 -12.28
CA VAL A 130 -4.92 14.62 -13.61
C VAL A 130 -5.82 15.76 -14.03
N ASP A 131 -5.57 16.34 -15.21
CA ASP A 131 -6.54 17.23 -15.81
C ASP A 131 -7.63 16.37 -16.46
N GLU A 132 -8.72 16.14 -15.73
CA GLU A 132 -9.87 15.34 -16.20
C GLU A 132 -10.52 15.90 -17.48
N SER A 133 -10.18 17.14 -17.87
CA SER A 133 -10.64 17.74 -19.12
C SER A 133 -9.79 17.37 -20.34
N ASN A 134 -8.62 16.75 -20.15
CA ASN A 134 -7.73 16.34 -21.22
C ASN A 134 -7.77 14.80 -21.43
N PRO A 135 -8.46 14.31 -22.49
CA PRO A 135 -8.56 12.88 -22.77
C PRO A 135 -7.22 12.23 -23.19
N GLU A 136 -6.17 13.01 -23.44
CA GLU A 136 -4.82 12.51 -23.73
C GLU A 136 -3.89 12.46 -22.50
N ASP A 137 -4.36 12.92 -21.33
CA ASP A 137 -3.60 12.86 -20.08
C ASP A 137 -3.69 11.44 -19.47
N MET A 138 -2.93 10.50 -20.02
CA MET A 138 -2.84 9.11 -19.53
C MET A 138 -1.97 9.01 -18.28
N VAL A 139 -2.38 9.62 -17.16
CA VAL A 139 -1.82 9.28 -15.86
C VAL A 139 -2.70 8.22 -15.22
N CYS A 140 -2.16 7.02 -15.08
CA CYS A 140 -2.84 5.85 -14.52
C CYS A 140 -3.44 6.16 -13.14
N TYR A 141 -4.77 6.27 -13.08
CA TYR A 141 -5.50 6.06 -11.85
C TYR A 141 -5.19 4.66 -11.34
N ILE A 142 -4.30 4.56 -10.35
CA ILE A 142 -4.21 3.38 -9.50
C ILE A 142 -5.40 3.45 -8.52
N CYS A 143 -6.62 3.39 -9.07
CA CYS A 143 -7.84 3.11 -8.32
C CYS A 143 -8.06 1.60 -8.37
N TRP A 144 -7.42 0.85 -7.47
CA TRP A 144 -7.74 -0.56 -7.29
C TRP A 144 -8.97 -0.68 -6.39
N TYR A 145 -10.14 -0.87 -7.02
CA TYR A 145 -11.33 -1.46 -6.39
C TYR A 145 -11.12 -2.96 -6.11
#